data_AF-A0A1F6X1U5-F1
#
_entry.id   AF-A0A1F6X1U5-F1
#
_cell.length_a   1.000
_cell.length_b   1.000
_cell.length_c   1.000
_cell.angle_alpha   90.00
_cell.angle_beta   90.00
_cell.angle_gamma   90.00
#
_symmetry.space_group_name_H-M   'P 1'
#
loop_
_entity.id
_entity.type
_entity.pdbx_description
1 polymer ?
#
loop_
_entity_poly.entity_id
_entity_poly.type
_entity_poly.pdbx_seq_one_letter_code
_entity_poly.pdbx_strand_id
1 'polypeptide(L)'
;MKIPIVNEQDEIIGYKDRENRHSCDIIRITAVWITDENGNILLQQRKLTKKYNPGKWGPAVAGTVEEGETYESNAYKEMEEEIGLKNVSLIKSQKFYGLSNTGKRFFQLYTAQIPRERERVNN
;
A
#
# COMPACT_ATOMS: atom_id res chain seq x y z
N MET A 1 -7.09 8.06 12.91
CA MET A 1 -5.67 7.73 12.65
C MET A 1 -5.04 8.89 11.90
N LYS A 2 -3.85 9.29 12.34
CA LYS A 2 -3.10 10.40 11.74
C LYS A 2 -2.22 9.89 10.60
N ILE A 3 -2.08 10.72 9.58
CA ILE A 3 -1.26 10.45 8.39
C ILE A 3 -0.24 11.58 8.22
N PRO A 4 0.98 11.28 7.74
CA PRO A 4 1.97 12.30 7.43
C PRO A 4 1.52 13.11 6.21
N ILE A 5 1.62 14.42 6.33
CA ILE A 5 1.52 15.37 5.22
C ILE A 5 2.94 15.74 4.82
N VAL A 6 3.22 15.71 3.53
CA VAL A 6 4.58 15.93 3.00
C VAL A 6 4.63 17.10 2.03
N ASN A 7 5.84 17.63 1.81
CA ASN A 7 6.12 18.54 0.71
C ASN A 7 6.41 17.79 -0.60
N GLU A 8 6.76 18.52 -1.67
CA GLU A 8 7.03 17.95 -2.99
C GLU A 8 8.37 17.19 -3.09
N GLN A 9 9.18 17.23 -2.04
CA GLN A 9 10.43 16.46 -1.89
C GLN A 9 10.21 15.18 -1.07
N ASP A 10 8.95 14.88 -0.73
CA ASP A 10 8.56 13.81 0.20
C ASP A 10 9.19 13.95 1.58
N GLU A 11 9.25 15.16 2.12
CA GLU A 11 9.66 15.42 3.50
C GLU A 11 8.41 15.70 4.34
N ILE A 12 8.34 15.15 5.56
CA ILE A 12 7.19 15.34 6.45
C ILE A 12 7.18 16.79 6.94
N ILE A 13 6.05 17.47 6.72
CA ILE A 13 5.80 18.85 7.18
C ILE A 13 4.74 18.93 8.29
N GLY A 14 4.12 17.80 8.62
CA GLY A 14 3.15 17.70 9.71
C GLY A 14 2.32 16.42 9.62
N TYR A 15 1.34 16.31 10.52
CA TYR A 15 0.41 15.19 10.57
C TYR A 15 -1.02 15.71 10.66
N LYS A 16 -1.96 15.00 10.04
CA LYS A 16 -3.39 15.28 10.12
C LYS A 16 -4.17 14.01 10.33
N ASP A 17 -5.33 14.10 10.98
CA ASP A 17 -6.30 13.02 10.90
C ASP A 17 -6.70 12.79 9.45
N ARG A 18 -6.75 11.51 9.06
CA ARG A 18 -7.08 11.11 7.68
C ARG A 18 -8.37 11.75 7.16
N GLU A 19 -9.36 11.93 8.03
CA GLU A 19 -10.65 12.54 7.70
C GLU A 19 -10.58 14.07 7.53
N ASN A 20 -9.59 14.72 8.12
CA ASN A 20 -9.40 16.18 8.11
C ASN A 20 -8.42 16.65 7.01
N ARG A 21 -8.12 15.79 6.05
CA ARG A 21 -7.20 16.10 4.95
C ARG A 21 -7.83 17.05 3.93
N HIS A 22 -7.07 18.03 3.46
CA HIS A 22 -7.44 18.94 2.38
C HIS A 22 -6.95 18.45 1.01
N SER A 23 -7.51 19.02 -0.07
CA SER A 23 -7.14 18.65 -1.44
C SER A 23 -5.70 19.00 -1.82
N CYS A 24 -5.12 20.02 -1.17
CA CYS A 24 -3.73 20.45 -1.38
C CYS A 24 -2.70 19.57 -0.64
N ASP A 25 -3.13 18.78 0.34
CA ASP A 25 -2.24 17.94 1.13
C ASP A 25 -1.66 16.81 0.27
N ILE A 26 -0.35 16.61 0.34
CA ILE A 26 0.35 15.49 -0.28
C ILE A 26 0.49 14.40 0.79
N ILE A 27 0.04 13.18 0.46
CA ILE A 27 0.11 12.03 1.37
C ILE A 27 1.02 10.95 0.81
N ARG A 28 1.33 9.95 1.66
CA ARG A 28 2.12 8.78 1.30
C ARG A 28 1.25 7.54 1.21
N ILE A 29 1.37 6.80 0.11
CA ILE A 29 0.72 5.52 -0.14
C ILE A 29 1.79 4.47 -0.40
N THR A 30 1.57 3.26 0.09
CA THR A 30 2.32 2.08 -0.33
C THR A 30 1.42 1.17 -1.17
N ALA A 31 2.00 0.51 -2.18
CA ALA A 31 1.35 -0.58 -2.90
C ALA A 31 2.31 -1.75 -3.08
N VAL A 32 1.81 -2.97 -2.91
CA VAL A 32 2.59 -4.21 -3.09
C VAL A 32 2.00 -5.02 -4.24
N TRP A 33 2.84 -5.30 -5.23
CA TRP A 33 2.53 -6.25 -6.29
C TRP A 33 3.14 -7.60 -5.95
N ILE A 34 2.34 -8.65 -6.04
CA ILE A 34 2.77 -10.00 -5.73
C ILE A 34 2.67 -10.83 -7.00
N THR A 35 3.75 -11.55 -7.30
CA THR A 35 3.79 -12.50 -8.41
C THR A 35 4.13 -13.90 -7.93
N ASP A 36 3.74 -14.92 -8.70
CA ASP A 36 4.28 -16.26 -8.56
C ASP A 36 5.54 -16.47 -9.42
N GLU A 37 6.15 -17.65 -9.33
CA GLU A 37 7.29 -18.08 -10.13
C GLU A 37 6.98 -18.20 -11.63
N ASN A 38 5.69 -18.26 -11.99
CA ASN A 38 5.23 -18.32 -13.38
C ASN A 38 4.85 -16.93 -13.94
N GLY A 39 5.05 -15.86 -13.16
CA GLY A 39 4.71 -14.50 -13.55
C GLY A 39 3.22 -14.15 -13.44
N ASN A 40 2.40 -14.99 -12.82
CA ASN A 40 1.01 -14.63 -12.55
C ASN A 40 0.95 -13.56 -11.46
N ILE A 41 0.09 -12.57 -11.64
CA ILE A 41 -0.05 -11.44 -10.71
C ILE A 41 -1.28 -11.64 -9.82
N LEU A 42 -1.09 -11.51 -8.51
CA LEU A 42 -2.21 -11.45 -7.58
C LEU A 42 -2.86 -10.05 -7.64
N LEU A 43 -4.11 -10.02 -8.10
CA LEU A 43 -4.96 -8.83 -8.04
C LEU A 43 -5.92 -8.93 -6.87
N GLN A 44 -6.13 -7.81 -6.17
CA GLN A 44 -7.13 -7.73 -5.11
C GLN A 44 -8.27 -6.82 -5.54
N GLN A 45 -9.50 -7.31 -5.41
CA GLN A 45 -10.69 -6.47 -5.52
C GLN A 45 -10.93 -5.79 -4.18
N ARG A 46 -11.11 -4.46 -4.20
CA ARG A 46 -11.35 -3.67 -2.99
C ARG A 46 -12.73 -3.96 -2.41
N LYS A 47 -12.79 -4.13 -1.08
CA LYS A 47 -14.07 -4.27 -0.34
C LYS A 47 -15.04 -3.13 -0.72
N LEU A 48 -16.31 -3.48 -0.90
CA LEU A 48 -17.35 -2.50 -1.28
C LEU A 48 -17.60 -1.44 -0.21
N THR A 49 -17.20 -1.69 1.03
CA THR A 49 -17.33 -0.77 2.16
C THR A 49 -16.24 0.31 2.21
N LYS A 50 -15.20 0.25 1.37
CA LYS A 50 -14.13 1.27 1.37
C LYS A 50 -14.70 2.60 0.87
N LYS A 51 -14.45 3.68 1.63
CA LYS A 51 -14.84 5.07 1.30
C LYS A 51 -14.42 5.51 -0.10
N TYR A 52 -13.27 5.04 -0.57
CA TYR A 52 -12.71 5.39 -1.88
C TYR A 52 -12.51 4.17 -2.76
N ASN A 53 -13.02 4.28 -3.99
CA ASN A 53 -12.90 3.28 -5.06
C ASN A 53 -13.36 1.86 -4.64
N PRO A 54 -14.60 1.68 -4.13
CA PRO A 54 -15.13 0.36 -3.80
C PRO A 54 -15.24 -0.53 -5.04
N GLY A 55 -14.96 -1.82 -4.91
CA GLY A 55 -15.12 -2.82 -5.99
C GLY A 55 -14.09 -2.75 -7.13
N LYS A 56 -13.18 -1.77 -7.12
CA LYS A 56 -12.10 -1.70 -8.12
C LYS A 56 -11.02 -2.75 -7.85
N TRP A 57 -10.45 -3.27 -8.93
CA TRP A 57 -9.27 -4.12 -8.90
C TRP A 57 -7.99 -3.29 -8.82
N GLY A 58 -6.98 -3.83 -8.15
CA GLY A 58 -5.70 -3.14 -7.94
C GLY A 58 -4.58 -4.09 -7.53
N PRO A 59 -3.46 -3.54 -7.01
CA PRO A 59 -2.36 -4.35 -6.45
C PRO A 59 -2.87 -5.29 -5.36
N ALA A 60 -2.07 -6.31 -5.03
CA ALA A 60 -2.41 -7.29 -3.99
C ALA A 60 -2.77 -6.61 -2.67
N VAL A 61 -2.03 -5.56 -2.28
CA VAL A 61 -2.38 -4.66 -1.18
C VAL A 61 -1.97 -3.22 -1.47
N ALA A 62 -2.71 -2.27 -0.90
CA ALA A 62 -2.33 -0.85 -0.91
C ALA A 62 -2.90 -0.08 0.29
N GLY A 63 -2.01 0.67 0.95
CA GLY A 63 -2.28 1.33 2.21
C GLY A 63 -1.91 2.81 2.23
N THR A 64 -2.53 3.57 3.12
CA THR A 64 -2.07 4.93 3.43
C THR A 64 -1.07 4.82 4.58
N VAL A 65 0.12 5.38 4.41
CA VAL A 65 1.14 5.40 5.48
C VAL A 65 0.59 6.23 6.64
N GLU A 66 0.72 5.73 7.85
CA GLU A 66 0.26 6.36 9.09
C GLU A 66 1.41 6.98 9.88
N GLU A 67 1.08 7.80 10.87
CA GLU A 67 2.09 8.38 11.78
C GLU A 67 2.92 7.28 12.45
N GLY A 68 4.25 7.45 12.43
CA GLY A 68 5.20 6.48 12.96
C GLY A 68 5.60 5.36 11.99
N GLU A 69 5.00 5.29 10.79
CA GLU A 69 5.31 4.27 9.80
C GLU A 69 6.31 4.76 8.74
N THR A 70 7.17 3.84 8.29
CA THR A 70 7.85 3.96 7.00
C THR A 70 6.96 3.39 5.91
N TYR A 71 7.29 3.64 4.64
CA TYR A 71 6.60 2.98 3.53
C TYR A 71 6.65 1.45 3.63
N GLU A 72 7.79 0.91 4.06
CA GLU A 72 8.01 -0.54 4.17
C GLU A 72 7.25 -1.14 5.35
N SER A 73 7.26 -0.49 6.52
CA SER A 73 6.50 -0.98 7.68
C SER A 73 4.99 -0.95 7.39
N ASN A 74 4.51 0.09 6.69
CA ASN A 74 3.12 0.15 6.22
C ASN A 74 2.81 -0.98 5.22
N ALA A 75 3.74 -1.30 4.30
CA ALA A 75 3.59 -2.40 3.35
C ALA A 75 3.36 -3.74 4.08
N TYR A 76 4.20 -4.02 5.07
CA TYR A 76 4.12 -5.23 5.88
C TYR A 76 2.83 -5.29 6.69
N LYS A 77 2.45 -4.18 7.34
CA LYS A 77 1.18 -4.08 8.09
C LYS A 77 -0.01 -4.40 7.19
N GLU A 78 -0.11 -3.77 6.03
CA GLU A 78 -1.26 -3.90 5.13
C GLU A 78 -1.30 -5.30 4.48
N MET A 79 -0.16 -5.92 4.19
CA MET A 79 -0.10 -7.33 3.76
C MET A 79 -0.66 -8.28 4.81
N GLU A 80 -0.31 -8.07 6.08
CA GLU A 80 -0.82 -8.87 7.18
C GLU A 80 -2.33 -8.64 7.38
N GLU A 81 -2.79 -7.39 7.39
CA GLU A 81 -4.18 -7.03 7.68
C GLU A 81 -5.15 -7.38 6.53
N GLU A 82 -4.77 -7.15 5.27
CA GLU A 82 -5.70 -7.34 4.14
C GLU A 82 -5.69 -8.78 3.60
N ILE A 83 -4.54 -9.46 3.60
CA ILE A 83 -4.40 -10.80 2.98
C ILE A 83 -3.72 -11.85 3.89
N GLY A 84 -3.39 -11.52 5.14
CA GLY A 84 -2.79 -12.46 6.10
C GLY A 84 -1.36 -12.87 5.78
N LEU A 85 -0.67 -12.17 4.87
CA LEU A 85 0.64 -12.57 4.38
C LEU A 85 1.77 -12.03 5.27
N LYS A 86 2.53 -12.94 5.86
CA LYS A 86 3.69 -12.66 6.72
C LYS A 86 4.96 -13.32 6.18
N ASN A 87 6.11 -12.88 6.68
CA ASN A 87 7.42 -13.48 6.41
C ASN A 87 7.77 -13.56 4.91
N VAL A 88 7.50 -12.49 4.19
CA VAL A 88 7.84 -12.34 2.76
C VAL A 88 8.83 -11.20 2.60
N SER A 89 9.87 -11.38 1.80
CA SER A 89 10.81 -10.30 1.50
C SER A 89 10.21 -9.36 0.46
N LEU A 90 10.12 -8.07 0.80
CA LEU A 90 9.71 -7.03 -0.13
C LEU A 90 10.94 -6.48 -0.87
N ILE A 91 10.80 -6.32 -2.18
CA ILE A 91 11.78 -5.62 -3.00
C ILE A 91 11.24 -4.22 -3.27
N LYS A 92 11.97 -3.21 -2.81
CA LYS A 92 11.62 -1.81 -3.08
C LYS A 92 11.72 -1.54 -4.58
N SER A 93 10.64 -1.05 -5.16
CA SER A 93 10.54 -0.72 -6.58
C SER A 93 10.39 0.80 -6.77
N GLN A 94 9.89 1.21 -7.93
CA GLN A 94 9.73 2.60 -8.30
C GLN A 94 8.87 3.37 -7.30
N LYS A 95 9.20 4.65 -7.14
CA LYS A 95 8.41 5.62 -6.38
C LYS A 95 7.98 6.72 -7.32
N PHE A 96 6.71 7.10 -7.26
CA PHE A 96 6.17 8.16 -8.12
C PHE A 96 5.32 9.14 -7.33
N TYR A 97 5.36 10.40 -7.75
CA TYR A 97 4.46 11.45 -7.29
C TYR A 97 3.36 11.62 -8.34
N GLY A 98 2.11 11.74 -7.90
CA GLY A 98 1.00 11.91 -8.84
C GLY A 98 -0.28 12.44 -8.21
N LEU A 99 -1.15 12.94 -9.07
CA LEU A 99 -2.52 13.30 -8.74
C LEU A 99 -3.43 12.11 -9.02
N SER A 100 -4.26 11.74 -8.04
CA SER A 100 -5.38 10.83 -8.27
C SER A 100 -6.71 11.55 -8.06
N ASN A 101 -7.81 10.85 -8.34
CA ASN A 101 -9.17 11.34 -8.04
C ASN A 101 -9.41 11.70 -6.57
N THR A 102 -8.50 11.33 -5.67
CA THR A 102 -8.58 11.63 -4.25
C THR A 102 -7.46 12.58 -3.81
N GLY A 103 -6.75 13.28 -4.70
CA GLY A 103 -5.72 14.27 -4.36
C GLY A 103 -4.28 13.79 -4.54
N LYS A 104 -3.33 14.68 -4.27
CA LYS A 104 -1.89 14.49 -4.49
C LYS A 104 -1.28 13.45 -3.54
N ARG A 105 -0.35 12.64 -4.04
CA ARG A 105 0.37 11.66 -3.22
C ARG A 105 1.65 11.16 -3.83
N PHE A 106 2.54 10.69 -2.97
CA PHE A 106 3.61 9.77 -3.31
C PHE A 106 3.14 8.34 -3.18
N PHE A 107 3.50 7.52 -4.16
CA PHE A 107 3.30 6.08 -4.15
C PHE A 107 4.66 5.40 -4.13
N GLN A 108 4.95 4.63 -3.08
CA GLN A 108 6.08 3.72 -3.07
C GLN A 108 5.58 2.33 -3.47
N LEU A 109 6.15 1.78 -4.54
CA LEU A 109 5.87 0.40 -4.94
C LEU A 109 6.85 -0.56 -4.27
N TYR A 110 6.33 -1.71 -3.89
CA TYR A 110 7.11 -2.90 -3.57
C TYR A 110 6.65 -4.06 -4.42
N THR A 111 7.55 -4.99 -4.69
CA THR A 111 7.22 -6.27 -5.30
C THR A 111 7.60 -7.41 -4.37
N ALA A 112 6.88 -8.51 -4.45
CA ALA A 112 7.25 -9.76 -3.81
C ALA A 112 6.96 -10.92 -4.76
N GLN A 113 7.80 -11.95 -4.69
CA GLN A 113 7.50 -13.23 -5.32
C GLN A 113 7.14 -14.24 -4.23
N ILE A 114 6.02 -14.92 -4.40
CA ILE A 114 5.59 -16.00 -3.51
C ILE A 114 5.36 -17.27 -4.33
N PRO A 115 5.73 -18.46 -3.81
CA PRO A 115 5.44 -19.71 -4.50
C PRO A 115 3.93 -19.90 -4.67
N ARG A 116 3.48 -20.34 -5.85
CA ARG A 116 2.06 -20.65 -6.08
C ARG A 116 1.57 -21.79 -5.18
N GLU A 117 2.43 -22.79 -4.99
CA GLU A 117 2.18 -23.91 -4.09
C GLU A 117 3.00 -23.70 -2.82
N ARG A 118 2.31 -23.53 -1.69
CA ARG A 118 2.94 -23.82 -0.39
C ARG A 118 2.75 -25.30 -0.15
N GLU A 119 3.83 -26.01 0.20
CA GLU A 119 3.71 -27.36 0.74
C GLU A 119 2.61 -27.33 1.82
N ARG A 120 1.57 -28.15 1.65
CA ARG A 120 0.59 -28.34 2.70
C ARG A 120 1.35 -28.98 3.85
N VAL A 121 1.64 -28.20 4.89
CA VAL A 121 2.05 -28.76 6.18
C VAL A 121 0.84 -29.54 6.65
N ASN A 122 0.90 -30.87 6.51
CA ASN A 122 -0.08 -31.76 7.10
C ASN A 122 0.03 -31.59 8.61
N ASN A 123 -0.97 -30.95 9.23
CA ASN A 123 -1.19 -31.03 10.67
C ASN A 123 -1.93 -32.32 11.00
#